data_AF-A0A947SL98-F1
#
_entry.id   AF-A0A947SL98-F1
#
_cell.length_a   1.000
_cell.length_b   1.000
_cell.length_c   1.000
_cell.angle_alpha   90.00
_cell.angle_beta   90.00
_cell.angle_gamma   90.00
#
_symmetry.space_group_name_H-M   'P 1'
#
loop_
_entity.id
_entity.type
_entity.pdbx_description
1 polymer ?
#
loop_
_entity_poly.entity_id
_entity_poly.type
_entity_poly.pdbx_seq_one_letter_code
_entity_poly.pdbx_strand_id
1 'polypeptide(L)'
;MSAKSVALRFVGLAGIALIAACAPELEGRLYMQDVAEVAASGQTLVVPASLRIPESTAEECAKGLADLALKLGEITPISGEGECVELNNSQFSQFTVDLPLVTETGELAGAYLAVLTVTPITDDLGPGLALSLRMNRSLEDVQDAIGRGENSGFSISPDDKEQPRFIFAFENDSRDPVTLTPNFVFVNDAPGLPGVGDPIVLDRRQSAEIVFSDVVAAHVAAANAFTFAVVHPVGG
;
A
#
# COMPACT_ATOMS: atom_id res chain seq x y z
N MET A 1 -57.61 -23.78 -37.61
CA MET A 1 -56.43 -24.55 -37.15
C MET A 1 -55.45 -23.52 -36.60
N SER A 2 -55.42 -23.17 -35.31
CA SER A 2 -55.06 -23.96 -34.11
C SER A 2 -53.74 -24.71 -34.30
N ALA A 3 -52.70 -24.60 -33.47
CA ALA A 3 -52.30 -23.67 -32.42
C ALA A 3 -50.84 -24.04 -32.05
N LYS A 4 -50.22 -23.21 -31.20
CA LYS A 4 -49.08 -23.52 -30.31
C LYS A 4 -47.68 -23.42 -30.90
N SER A 5 -47.10 -22.21 -30.84
CA SER A 5 -45.66 -22.07 -30.62
C SER A 5 -45.41 -21.93 -29.12
N VAL A 6 -44.46 -22.72 -28.67
CA VAL A 6 -44.10 -23.01 -27.28
C VAL A 6 -43.46 -21.78 -26.62
N ALA A 7 -44.01 -21.38 -25.48
CA ALA A 7 -43.38 -20.44 -24.56
C ALA A 7 -42.22 -21.17 -23.87
N LEU A 8 -40.98 -20.77 -24.16
CA LEU A 8 -39.82 -21.16 -23.37
C LEU A 8 -39.60 -20.12 -22.27
N ARG A 9 -39.68 -20.59 -21.03
CA ARG A 9 -39.57 -19.86 -19.78
C ARG A 9 -38.19 -20.15 -19.16
N PHE A 10 -37.55 -19.11 -18.62
CA PHE A 10 -36.37 -19.12 -17.73
C PHE A 10 -35.05 -19.61 -18.38
N VAL A 11 -33.90 -18.97 -18.21
CA VAL A 11 -33.26 -18.57 -16.95
C VAL A 11 -32.62 -17.19 -17.11
N GLY A 12 -32.97 -16.26 -16.22
CA GLY A 12 -32.19 -15.04 -16.03
C GLY A 12 -30.85 -15.41 -15.40
N LEU A 13 -29.81 -15.52 -16.23
CA LEU A 13 -28.42 -15.59 -15.79
C LEU A 13 -27.93 -14.14 -15.57
N ALA A 14 -28.61 -13.38 -14.71
CA ALA A 14 -28.11 -12.10 -14.22
C ALA A 14 -27.33 -12.38 -12.94
N GLY A 15 -26.17 -12.99 -13.12
CA GLY A 15 -25.24 -13.34 -12.06
C GLY A 15 -23.84 -13.33 -12.64
N ILE A 16 -23.50 -12.28 -13.39
CA ILE A 16 -22.11 -11.91 -13.52
C ILE A 16 -21.76 -11.40 -12.14
N ALA A 17 -21.12 -12.27 -11.34
CA ALA A 17 -20.30 -11.89 -10.21
C ALA A 17 -19.25 -10.91 -10.75
N LEU A 18 -19.62 -9.62 -10.78
CA LEU A 18 -18.73 -8.57 -11.22
C LEU A 18 -17.79 -8.30 -10.05
N ILE A 19 -16.64 -8.96 -10.16
CA ILE A 19 -15.30 -8.48 -9.83
C ILE A 19 -15.12 -8.04 -8.38
N ALA A 20 -14.68 -8.99 -7.58
CA ALA A 20 -13.95 -8.73 -6.35
C ALA A 20 -12.71 -7.87 -6.66
N ALA A 21 -12.68 -6.69 -6.08
CA ALA A 21 -11.50 -5.86 -5.90
C ALA A 21 -11.71 -5.13 -4.57
N CYS A 22 -11.61 -5.88 -3.48
CA CYS A 22 -12.02 -5.51 -2.13
C CYS A 22 -10.84 -5.43 -1.15
N ALA A 23 -9.60 -5.29 -1.63
CA ALA A 23 -8.45 -5.01 -0.78
C ALA A 23 -8.16 -3.50 -0.64
N PRO A 24 -7.89 -3.01 0.58
CA PRO A 24 -7.29 -1.70 0.78
C PRO A 24 -5.92 -1.58 0.08
N GLU A 25 -5.61 -0.41 -0.45
CA GLU A 25 -4.32 -0.10 -1.06
C GLU A 25 -3.62 1.05 -0.33
N LEU A 26 -2.33 0.91 -0.04
CA LEU A 26 -1.46 1.99 0.41
C LEU A 26 -0.38 2.21 -0.65
N GLU A 27 -0.41 3.37 -1.30
CA GLU A 27 0.53 3.77 -2.33
C GLU A 27 1.38 4.94 -1.85
N GLY A 28 2.70 4.77 -1.84
CA GLY A 28 3.66 5.81 -1.44
C GLY A 28 4.69 6.12 -2.52
N ARG A 29 5.37 7.24 -2.37
CA ARG A 29 6.54 7.60 -3.17
C ARG A 29 7.73 7.84 -2.27
N LEU A 30 8.86 7.24 -2.61
CA LEU A 30 10.10 7.31 -1.85
C LEU A 30 11.21 7.86 -2.71
N TYR A 31 11.87 8.91 -2.23
CA TYR A 31 13.02 9.49 -2.88
C TYR A 31 14.31 9.04 -2.18
N MET A 32 15.34 8.71 -2.96
CA MET A 32 16.62 8.28 -2.42
C MET A 32 17.25 9.35 -1.50
N GLN A 33 17.09 10.64 -1.83
CA GLN A 33 17.59 11.73 -0.97
C GLN A 33 16.91 11.74 0.41
N ASP A 34 15.59 11.56 0.48
CA ASP A 34 14.85 11.49 1.74
C ASP A 34 15.32 10.31 2.59
N VAL A 35 15.50 9.15 1.95
CA VAL A 35 16.04 7.94 2.59
C VAL A 35 17.44 8.17 3.14
N ALA A 36 18.33 8.79 2.36
CA ALA A 36 19.69 9.11 2.79
C ALA A 36 19.71 10.16 3.91
N GLU A 37 18.85 11.16 3.85
CA GLU A 37 18.74 12.22 4.86
C GLU A 37 18.26 11.65 6.20
N VAL A 38 17.21 10.81 6.20
CA VAL A 38 16.73 10.13 7.41
C VAL A 38 17.83 9.25 8.00
N ALA A 39 18.52 8.47 7.17
CA ALA A 39 19.61 7.61 7.62
C ALA A 39 20.78 8.41 8.24
N ALA A 40 21.13 9.57 7.68
CA ALA A 40 22.26 10.39 8.12
C ALA A 40 21.92 11.27 9.33
N SER A 41 20.73 11.86 9.37
CA SER A 41 20.32 12.83 10.39
C SER A 41 19.61 12.20 11.58
N GLY A 42 19.01 11.02 11.40
CA GLY A 42 18.10 10.41 12.37
C GLY A 42 16.77 11.15 12.53
N GLN A 43 16.52 12.22 11.76
CA GLN A 43 15.29 12.98 11.82
C GLN A 43 14.17 12.25 11.08
N THR A 44 12.95 12.35 11.62
CA THR A 44 11.75 11.81 10.97
C THR A 44 11.37 12.71 9.79
N LEU A 45 11.21 12.12 8.62
CA LEU A 45 10.51 12.74 7.49
C LEU A 45 9.11 12.17 7.38
N VAL A 46 8.15 12.98 6.96
CA VAL A 46 6.78 12.52 6.69
C VAL A 46 6.53 12.67 5.21
N VAL A 47 6.25 11.55 4.54
CA VAL A 47 5.91 11.53 3.12
C VAL A 47 4.42 11.29 2.94
N PRO A 48 3.75 11.96 1.98
CA PRO A 48 2.35 11.69 1.70
C PRO A 48 2.21 10.32 1.02
N ALA A 49 1.21 9.56 1.44
CA ALA A 49 0.80 8.32 0.79
C ALA A 49 -0.71 8.36 0.47
N SER A 50 -1.12 7.68 -0.59
CA SER A 50 -2.51 7.49 -0.95
C SER A 50 -3.02 6.21 -0.30
N LEU A 51 -4.00 6.32 0.59
CA LEU A 51 -4.75 5.20 1.13
C LEU A 51 -6.06 5.09 0.36
N ARG A 52 -6.27 3.96 -0.32
CA ARG A 52 -7.53 3.64 -0.99
C ARG A 52 -8.23 2.53 -0.24
N ILE A 53 -9.49 2.77 0.07
CA ILE A 53 -10.36 1.83 0.75
C ILE A 53 -11.47 1.46 -0.23
N PRO A 54 -11.65 0.17 -0.54
CA PRO A 54 -12.64 -0.28 -1.52
C PRO A 54 -14.07 -0.02 -1.00
N GLU A 55 -14.96 0.35 -1.91
CA GLU A 55 -16.38 0.62 -1.64
C GLU A 55 -17.23 -0.17 -2.63
N SER A 56 -18.40 -0.66 -2.21
CA SER A 56 -19.24 -1.47 -3.11
C SER A 56 -19.85 -0.61 -4.24
N THR A 57 -20.12 0.67 -3.99
CA THR A 57 -20.70 1.59 -4.97
C THR A 57 -20.27 3.03 -4.78
N ALA A 58 -20.37 3.84 -5.84
CA ALA A 58 -20.14 5.29 -5.77
C ALA A 58 -21.09 6.00 -4.78
N GLU A 59 -22.32 5.51 -4.61
CA GLU A 59 -23.29 6.07 -3.67
C GLU A 59 -22.90 5.78 -2.21
N GLU A 60 -22.44 4.56 -1.92
CA GLU A 60 -21.91 4.19 -0.60
C GLU A 60 -20.68 5.02 -0.24
N CYS A 61 -19.75 5.16 -1.18
CA CYS A 61 -18.58 6.02 -1.02
C CYS A 61 -19.00 7.45 -0.63
N ALA A 62 -19.86 8.09 -1.42
CA ALA A 62 -20.27 9.47 -1.18
C ALA A 62 -20.99 9.67 0.18
N LYS A 63 -21.72 8.66 0.66
CA LYS A 63 -22.41 8.72 1.96
C LYS A 63 -21.46 8.46 3.14
N GLY A 64 -20.49 7.56 2.97
CA GLY A 64 -19.59 7.11 4.02
C GLY A 64 -18.30 7.93 4.17
N LEU A 65 -17.89 8.67 3.13
CA LEU A 65 -16.56 9.30 3.03
C LEU A 65 -16.23 10.20 4.24
N ALA A 66 -17.15 11.05 4.68
CA ALA A 66 -16.91 11.96 5.80
C ALA A 66 -16.80 11.24 7.16
N ASP A 67 -17.61 10.21 7.40
CA ASP A 67 -17.52 9.37 8.60
C ASP A 67 -16.21 8.58 8.60
N LEU A 68 -15.85 8.03 7.45
CA LEU A 68 -14.59 7.30 7.24
C LEU A 68 -13.38 8.22 7.47
N ALA A 69 -13.41 9.45 6.96
CA ALA A 69 -12.37 10.45 7.18
C ALA A 69 -12.17 10.74 8.66
N LEU A 70 -13.26 10.94 9.41
CA LEU A 70 -13.21 11.21 10.85
C LEU A 70 -12.57 10.05 11.62
N LYS A 71 -13.01 8.81 11.35
CA LYS A 71 -12.50 7.62 12.02
C LYS A 71 -11.05 7.31 11.65
N LEU A 72 -10.70 7.46 10.37
CA LEU A 72 -9.33 7.31 9.88
C LEU A 72 -8.41 8.34 10.55
N GLY A 73 -8.90 9.57 10.74
CA GLY A 73 -8.21 10.64 11.46
C GLY A 73 -7.87 10.30 12.92
N GLU A 74 -8.56 9.34 13.55
CA GLU A 74 -8.23 8.87 14.91
C GLU A 74 -7.01 7.96 14.95
N ILE A 75 -6.65 7.33 13.82
CA ILE A 75 -5.57 6.34 13.75
C ILE A 75 -4.38 6.82 12.91
N THR A 76 -4.58 7.80 12.01
CA THR A 76 -3.53 8.38 11.19
C THR A 76 -3.89 9.81 10.77
N PRO A 77 -2.94 10.75 10.72
CA PRO A 77 -3.16 12.04 10.08
C PRO A 77 -3.59 11.84 8.63
N ILE A 78 -4.68 12.52 8.27
CA ILE A 78 -5.17 12.64 6.90
C ILE A 78 -5.03 14.10 6.46
N SER A 79 -4.65 14.31 5.20
CA SER A 79 -4.66 15.62 4.58
C SER A 79 -5.80 15.70 3.56
N GLY A 80 -6.68 16.70 3.72
CA GLY A 80 -7.86 16.87 2.88
C GLY A 80 -9.11 16.14 3.40
N GLU A 81 -10.19 16.17 2.62
CA GLU A 81 -11.50 15.61 2.99
C GLU A 81 -11.69 14.15 2.50
N GLY A 82 -10.72 13.62 1.74
CA GLY A 82 -10.87 12.40 0.97
C GLY A 82 -11.69 12.62 -0.31
N GLU A 83 -11.68 11.65 -1.20
CA GLU A 83 -12.44 11.68 -2.45
C GLU A 83 -12.86 10.27 -2.89
N CYS A 84 -13.96 10.19 -3.64
CA CYS A 84 -14.40 8.96 -4.27
C CYS A 84 -13.76 8.81 -5.65
N VAL A 85 -12.98 7.76 -5.86
CA VAL A 85 -12.28 7.50 -7.14
C VAL A 85 -12.70 6.16 -7.72
N GLU A 86 -12.73 6.08 -9.05
CA GLU A 86 -12.92 4.82 -9.78
C GLU A 86 -11.60 4.41 -10.43
N LEU A 87 -11.12 3.21 -10.12
CA LEU A 87 -9.90 2.63 -10.69
C LEU A 87 -10.18 1.21 -11.15
N ASN A 88 -9.86 0.89 -12.40
CA ASN A 88 -10.06 -0.45 -12.97
C ASN A 88 -11.48 -1.01 -12.80
N ASN A 89 -12.51 -0.15 -12.93
CA ASN A 89 -13.92 -0.44 -12.70
C ASN A 89 -14.27 -0.81 -11.24
N SER A 90 -13.44 -0.41 -10.29
CA SER A 90 -13.65 -0.58 -8.85
C SER A 90 -13.72 0.78 -8.18
N GLN A 91 -14.61 0.91 -7.20
CA GLN A 91 -14.82 2.16 -6.48
C GLN A 91 -13.97 2.18 -5.21
N PHE A 92 -13.34 3.31 -4.93
CA PHE A 92 -12.57 3.53 -3.71
C PHE A 92 -12.92 4.87 -3.06
N SER A 93 -12.87 4.88 -1.72
CA SER A 93 -12.62 6.06 -0.91
C SER A 93 -11.10 6.28 -0.83
N GLN A 94 -10.60 7.37 -1.39
CA GLN A 94 -9.18 7.72 -1.40
C GLN A 94 -8.88 8.84 -0.41
N PHE A 95 -7.84 8.66 0.39
CA PHE A 95 -7.33 9.64 1.35
C PHE A 95 -5.83 9.83 1.15
N THR A 96 -5.34 11.05 1.32
CA THR A 96 -3.91 11.27 1.51
C THR A 96 -3.61 11.16 3.00
N VAL A 97 -2.72 10.24 3.37
CA VAL A 97 -2.28 9.97 4.74
C VAL A 97 -0.80 10.28 4.90
N ASP A 98 -0.41 10.65 6.11
CA ASP A 98 0.99 10.81 6.47
C ASP A 98 1.65 9.44 6.68
N LEU A 99 2.74 9.19 5.95
CA LEU A 99 3.58 8.00 6.11
C LEU A 99 4.97 8.43 6.60
N PRO A 100 5.29 8.23 7.89
CA PRO A 100 6.60 8.59 8.42
C PRO A 100 7.69 7.65 7.90
N LEU A 101 8.81 8.25 7.51
CA LEU A 101 10.09 7.63 7.20
C LEU A 101 11.06 7.95 8.34
N VAL A 102 11.49 6.91 9.06
CA VAL A 102 12.30 7.03 10.28
C VAL A 102 13.47 6.07 10.28
N THR A 103 14.41 6.24 11.21
CA THR A 103 15.35 5.17 11.57
C THR A 103 14.72 4.18 12.53
N GLU A 104 15.30 3.00 12.74
CA GLU A 104 14.76 1.99 13.69
C GLU A 104 14.59 2.52 15.12
N THR A 105 15.42 3.48 15.52
CA THR A 105 15.39 4.11 16.84
C THR A 105 14.66 5.45 16.83
N GLY A 106 14.10 5.86 15.69
CA GLY A 106 13.41 7.14 15.55
C GLY A 106 12.16 7.19 16.42
N GLU A 107 12.00 8.28 17.17
CA GLU A 107 10.77 8.54 17.90
C GLU A 107 9.67 9.02 16.94
N LEU A 108 8.51 8.37 17.01
CA LEU A 108 7.32 8.78 16.27
C LEU A 108 6.43 9.62 17.18
N ALA A 109 6.24 10.88 16.80
CA ALA A 109 5.27 11.76 17.45
C ALA A 109 3.92 11.66 16.72
N GLY A 110 2.97 10.91 17.28
CA GLY A 110 1.61 10.79 16.75
C GLY A 110 1.18 9.35 16.51
N ALA A 111 -0.11 9.19 16.15
CA ALA A 111 -0.65 7.92 15.68
C ALA A 111 -0.49 7.87 14.16
N TYR A 112 0.13 6.83 13.62
CA TYR A 112 0.24 6.63 12.18
C TYR A 112 -0.28 5.25 11.83
N LEU A 113 -0.89 5.07 10.66
CA LEU A 113 -1.35 3.76 10.21
C LEU A 113 -0.17 2.80 10.00
N ALA A 114 0.86 3.28 9.31
CA ALA A 114 2.06 2.53 8.98
C ALA A 114 3.30 3.42 9.12
N VAL A 115 4.47 2.80 9.12
CA VAL A 115 5.77 3.44 9.27
C VAL A 115 6.75 2.78 8.32
N LEU A 116 7.50 3.60 7.59
CA LEU A 116 8.68 3.16 6.86
C LEU A 116 9.92 3.35 7.72
N THR A 117 10.77 2.34 7.79
CA THR A 117 12.05 2.42 8.50
C THR A 117 13.22 2.26 7.55
N VAL A 118 14.27 3.04 7.81
CA VAL A 118 15.56 2.99 7.13
C VAL A 118 16.61 2.51 8.12
N THR A 119 17.26 1.39 7.80
CA THR A 119 18.31 0.81 8.62
C THR A 119 19.62 0.78 7.83
N PRO A 120 20.69 1.45 8.29
CA PRO A 120 22.01 1.29 7.70
C PRO A 120 22.48 -0.16 7.85
N ILE A 121 22.93 -0.76 6.75
CA ILE A 121 23.48 -2.11 6.75
C ILE A 121 24.83 -2.15 6.03
N THR A 122 25.52 -3.27 6.17
CA THR A 122 26.72 -3.59 5.38
C THR A 122 26.67 -5.05 5.02
N ASP A 123 26.73 -5.33 3.72
CA ASP A 123 26.75 -6.69 3.17
C ASP A 123 27.84 -6.81 2.09
N ASP A 124 27.76 -7.85 1.25
CA ASP A 124 28.74 -8.14 0.20
C ASP A 124 28.80 -7.05 -0.89
N LEU A 125 27.77 -6.22 -1.03
CA LEU A 125 27.75 -5.06 -1.94
C LEU A 125 28.27 -3.77 -1.26
N GLY A 126 28.63 -3.84 0.02
CA GLY A 126 29.14 -2.73 0.81
C GLY A 126 28.08 -2.05 1.68
N PRO A 127 28.29 -0.79 2.10
CA PRO A 127 27.32 -0.03 2.86
C PRO A 127 26.01 0.14 2.05
N GLY A 128 24.88 -0.07 2.72
CA GLY A 128 23.56 0.07 2.11
C GLY A 128 22.51 0.56 3.11
N LEU A 129 21.31 0.79 2.62
CA LEU A 129 20.15 1.21 3.39
C LEU A 129 19.02 0.19 3.18
N ALA A 130 18.67 -0.53 4.23
CA ALA A 130 17.53 -1.44 4.25
C ALA A 130 16.24 -0.66 4.48
N LEU A 131 15.25 -0.86 3.62
CA LEU A 131 13.93 -0.27 3.68
C LEU A 131 12.93 -1.29 4.21
N SER A 132 12.22 -0.94 5.27
CA SER A 132 11.18 -1.80 5.84
C SER A 132 9.86 -1.06 6.00
N LEU A 133 8.75 -1.80 5.91
CA LEU A 133 7.41 -1.30 6.23
C LEU A 133 6.87 -2.08 7.43
N ARG A 134 6.16 -1.38 8.32
CA ARG A 134 5.37 -1.97 9.39
C ARG A 134 4.06 -1.21 9.57
N MET A 135 2.94 -1.91 9.74
CA MET A 135 1.71 -1.29 10.26
C MET A 135 1.77 -1.16 11.78
N ASN A 136 1.29 -0.05 12.33
CA ASN A 136 1.28 0.16 13.78
C ASN A 136 0.21 -0.65 14.51
N ARG A 137 -0.82 -1.10 13.78
CA ARG A 137 -1.89 -1.97 14.23
C ARG A 137 -2.15 -3.02 13.16
N SER A 138 -2.71 -4.17 13.52
CA SER A 138 -3.08 -5.14 12.51
C SER A 138 -4.20 -4.56 11.63
N LEU A 139 -4.34 -5.06 10.41
CA LEU A 139 -5.44 -4.66 9.54
C LEU A 139 -6.80 -4.98 10.19
N GLU A 140 -6.90 -6.10 10.92
CA GLU A 140 -8.09 -6.46 11.71
C GLU A 140 -8.40 -5.38 12.76
N ASP A 141 -7.40 -4.93 13.54
CA ASP A 141 -7.59 -3.84 14.53
C ASP A 141 -7.98 -2.50 13.87
N VAL A 142 -7.43 -2.23 12.68
CA VAL A 142 -7.78 -1.03 11.89
C VAL A 142 -9.22 -1.12 11.40
N GLN A 143 -9.62 -2.29 10.88
CA GLN A 143 -10.99 -2.54 10.45
C GLN A 143 -11.96 -2.43 11.62
N ASP A 144 -11.62 -2.96 12.78
CA ASP A 144 -12.43 -2.84 14.01
C ASP A 144 -12.53 -1.40 14.51
N ALA A 145 -11.49 -0.59 14.33
CA ALA A 145 -11.52 0.83 14.70
C ALA A 145 -12.45 1.63 13.77
N ILE A 146 -12.44 1.33 12.47
CA ILE A 146 -13.18 2.06 11.44
C ILE A 146 -14.63 1.54 11.27
N GLY A 147 -14.83 0.22 11.39
CA GLY A 147 -16.08 -0.49 11.16
C GLY A 147 -17.11 -0.39 12.29
N ARG A 148 -16.81 0.31 13.39
CA ARG A 148 -17.79 0.60 14.44
C ARG A 148 -18.75 1.70 13.95
N GLY A 149 -19.84 1.33 13.29
CA GLY A 149 -20.98 2.21 13.00
C GLY A 149 -22.06 1.57 12.13
N GLU A 150 -23.34 1.83 12.43
CA GLU A 150 -24.49 1.30 11.66
C GLU A 150 -24.58 1.82 10.21
N ASN A 151 -23.72 2.78 9.83
CA ASN A 151 -23.64 3.41 8.50
C ASN A 151 -22.27 3.31 7.84
N SER A 152 -21.31 2.56 8.41
CA SER A 152 -20.02 2.38 7.75
C SER A 152 -20.19 1.42 6.58
N GLY A 153 -20.27 1.94 5.35
CA GLY A 153 -20.13 1.15 4.11
C GLY A 153 -18.82 0.35 4.05
N PHE A 154 -17.91 0.60 4.99
CA PHE A 154 -16.76 -0.20 5.32
C PHE A 154 -17.17 -1.57 5.91
N SER A 155 -17.51 -2.50 5.03
CA SER A 155 -17.60 -3.92 5.34
C SER A 155 -16.67 -4.67 4.40
N ILE A 156 -15.39 -4.80 4.77
CA ILE A 156 -14.58 -5.88 4.22
C ILE A 156 -15.21 -7.15 4.78
N SER A 157 -15.89 -7.91 3.92
CA SER A 157 -16.52 -9.15 4.35
C SER A 157 -15.44 -10.03 5.01
N PRO A 158 -15.68 -10.62 6.18
CA PRO A 158 -14.71 -11.54 6.80
C PRO A 158 -14.35 -12.74 5.91
N ASP A 159 -15.17 -13.00 4.88
CA ASP A 159 -14.95 -14.03 3.87
C ASP A 159 -14.08 -13.55 2.67
N ASP A 160 -13.91 -12.23 2.50
CA ASP A 160 -13.06 -11.63 1.47
C ASP A 160 -11.62 -11.55 1.99
N LYS A 161 -10.91 -12.68 1.87
CA LYS A 161 -9.50 -12.86 2.25
C LYS A 161 -8.51 -12.09 1.36
N GLU A 162 -8.92 -10.97 0.78
CA GLU A 162 -8.05 -10.19 -0.09
C GLU A 162 -7.02 -9.43 0.76
N GLN A 163 -5.75 -9.65 0.43
CA GLN A 163 -4.64 -9.03 1.15
C GLN A 163 -4.54 -7.56 0.75
N PRO A 164 -4.24 -6.65 1.69
CA PRO A 164 -4.01 -5.26 1.34
C PRO A 164 -2.85 -5.15 0.34
N ARG A 165 -2.90 -4.16 -0.55
CA ARG A 165 -1.82 -3.91 -1.50
C ARG A 165 -0.94 -2.78 -0.99
N PHE A 166 0.37 -3.03 -0.95
CA PHE A 166 1.36 -1.99 -0.63
C PHE A 166 2.20 -1.73 -1.88
N ILE A 167 2.21 -0.48 -2.32
CA ILE A 167 2.83 -0.04 -3.57
C ILE A 167 3.73 1.15 -3.26
N PHE A 168 4.99 1.09 -3.70
CA PHE A 168 5.93 2.19 -3.53
C PHE A 168 6.63 2.51 -4.84
N ALA A 169 6.49 3.74 -5.32
CA ALA A 169 7.36 4.27 -6.35
C ALA A 169 8.68 4.73 -5.71
N PHE A 170 9.77 4.00 -5.94
CA PHE A 170 11.10 4.38 -5.51
C PHE A 170 11.81 5.18 -6.61
N GLU A 171 12.23 6.40 -6.30
CA GLU A 171 12.79 7.37 -7.22
C GLU A 171 14.28 7.60 -6.89
N ASN A 172 15.17 7.32 -7.84
CA ASN A 172 16.57 7.73 -7.70
C ASN A 172 16.73 9.20 -8.12
N ASP A 173 16.45 10.11 -7.20
CA ASP A 173 16.67 11.55 -7.37
C ASP A 173 18.09 12.00 -6.99
N SER A 174 18.96 11.05 -6.63
CA SER A 174 20.35 11.33 -6.28
C SER A 174 21.20 11.66 -7.52
N ARG A 175 22.50 11.96 -7.31
CA ARG A 175 23.42 12.27 -8.41
C ARG A 175 23.95 11.02 -9.09
N ASP A 176 24.16 9.97 -8.32
CA ASP A 176 24.84 8.76 -8.72
C ASP A 176 23.84 7.61 -8.92
N PRO A 177 24.17 6.58 -9.70
CA PRO A 177 23.33 5.40 -9.80
C PRO A 177 23.21 4.70 -8.44
N VAL A 178 22.08 4.05 -8.21
CA VAL A 178 21.85 3.19 -7.04
C VAL A 178 21.47 1.79 -7.47
N THR A 179 21.88 0.81 -6.68
CA THR A 179 21.49 -0.59 -6.82
C THR A 179 20.37 -0.89 -5.84
N LEU A 180 19.21 -1.29 -6.35
CA LEU A 180 18.06 -1.76 -5.59
C LEU A 180 18.06 -3.29 -5.58
N THR A 181 18.15 -3.87 -4.39
CA THR A 181 18.05 -5.32 -4.16
C THR A 181 16.70 -5.63 -3.51
N PRO A 182 15.72 -6.16 -4.26
CA PRO A 182 14.39 -6.47 -3.73
C PRO A 182 14.36 -7.73 -2.87
N ASN A 183 13.39 -7.81 -1.95
CA ASN A 183 13.17 -8.96 -1.07
C ASN A 183 11.70 -9.39 -1.03
N PHE A 184 11.34 -10.47 -1.75
CA PHE A 184 9.97 -11.02 -1.83
C PHE A 184 8.89 -10.01 -2.28
N VAL A 185 9.28 -9.05 -3.12
CA VAL A 185 8.40 -8.05 -3.74
C VAL A 185 8.50 -8.15 -5.26
N PHE A 186 7.55 -7.55 -5.98
CA PHE A 186 7.65 -7.32 -7.41
C PHE A 186 8.25 -5.94 -7.66
N VAL A 187 9.15 -5.84 -8.64
CA VAL A 187 9.70 -4.56 -9.11
C VAL A 187 9.43 -4.43 -10.60
N ASN A 188 8.67 -3.40 -10.99
CA ASN A 188 8.21 -3.20 -12.38
C ASN A 188 7.60 -4.49 -12.98
N ASP A 189 6.64 -5.08 -12.26
CA ASP A 189 5.97 -6.36 -12.57
C ASP A 189 6.85 -7.62 -12.58
N ALA A 190 8.17 -7.51 -12.34
CA ALA A 190 9.07 -8.65 -12.28
C ALA A 190 9.28 -9.13 -10.83
N PRO A 191 9.31 -10.44 -10.54
CA PRO A 191 9.54 -10.93 -9.18
C PRO A 191 10.98 -10.64 -8.72
N GLY A 192 11.11 -9.93 -7.60
CA GLY A 192 12.34 -9.64 -6.90
C GLY A 192 12.52 -10.54 -5.69
N LEU A 193 13.14 -11.71 -5.90
CA LEU A 193 13.42 -12.69 -4.84
C LEU A 193 14.90 -12.65 -4.45
N PRO A 194 15.23 -12.82 -3.15
CA PRO A 194 16.63 -12.89 -2.73
C PRO A 194 17.40 -14.00 -3.47
N GLY A 195 18.55 -13.63 -4.04
CA GLY A 195 19.42 -14.56 -4.77
C GLY A 195 18.88 -15.01 -6.14
N VAL A 196 17.80 -14.40 -6.64
CA VAL A 196 17.26 -14.66 -7.98
C VAL A 196 17.21 -13.36 -8.77
N GLY A 197 17.90 -13.35 -9.92
CA GLY A 197 18.03 -12.17 -10.77
C GLY A 197 19.23 -11.30 -10.39
N ASP A 198 19.56 -10.36 -11.28
CA ASP A 198 20.57 -9.35 -11.02
C ASP A 198 19.96 -8.20 -10.21
N PRO A 199 20.75 -7.56 -9.32
CA PRO A 199 20.33 -6.32 -8.67
C PRO A 199 19.91 -5.25 -9.69
N ILE A 200 18.90 -4.47 -9.35
CA ILE A 200 18.32 -3.48 -10.26
C ILE A 200 19.11 -2.19 -10.15
N VAL A 201 19.84 -1.82 -11.20
CA VAL A 201 20.54 -0.53 -11.23
C VAL A 201 19.58 0.55 -11.73
N LEU A 202 19.38 1.57 -10.91
CA LEU A 202 18.60 2.76 -11.23
C LEU A 202 19.56 3.92 -11.47
N ASP A 203 19.64 4.37 -12.72
CA ASP A 203 20.35 5.61 -13.05
C ASP A 203 19.62 6.82 -12.45
N ARG A 204 20.30 7.97 -12.43
CA ARG A 204 19.72 9.23 -12.00
C ARG A 204 18.40 9.53 -12.71
N ARG A 205 17.37 9.88 -11.93
CA ARG A 205 15.98 10.16 -12.31
C ARG A 205 15.20 8.97 -12.86
N GLN A 206 15.71 7.76 -12.70
CA GLN A 206 14.91 6.56 -12.93
C GLN A 206 14.12 6.20 -11.69
N SER A 207 13.02 5.48 -11.91
CA SER A 207 12.14 5.00 -10.88
C SER A 207 11.89 3.50 -11.02
N ALA A 208 11.52 2.90 -9.90
CA ALA A 208 11.09 1.51 -9.81
C ALA A 208 9.78 1.46 -9.02
N GLU A 209 8.76 0.82 -9.58
CA GLU A 209 7.55 0.51 -8.83
C GLU A 209 7.78 -0.79 -8.05
N ILE A 210 7.61 -0.74 -6.73
CA ILE A 210 7.75 -1.87 -5.83
C ILE A 210 6.35 -2.25 -5.34
N VAL A 211 5.91 -3.47 -5.64
CA VAL A 211 4.61 -4.00 -5.21
C VAL A 211 4.84 -5.20 -4.29
N PHE A 212 4.23 -5.19 -3.11
CA PHE A 212 4.39 -6.30 -2.17
C PHE A 212 3.69 -7.56 -2.71
N SER A 213 4.32 -8.72 -2.54
CA SER A 213 3.64 -9.99 -2.80
C SER A 213 2.58 -10.25 -1.72
N ASP A 214 1.57 -11.07 -2.03
CA ASP A 214 0.49 -11.41 -1.08
C ASP A 214 1.01 -11.92 0.27
N VAL A 215 2.11 -12.68 0.26
CA VAL A 215 2.75 -13.21 1.47
C VAL A 215 3.34 -12.09 2.33
N VAL A 216 4.05 -11.16 1.70
CA VAL A 216 4.65 -10.01 2.39
C VAL A 216 3.56 -9.05 2.87
N ALA A 217 2.57 -8.79 2.03
CA ALA A 217 1.41 -7.98 2.37
C ALA A 217 0.68 -8.52 3.60
N ALA A 218 0.38 -9.82 3.63
CA ALA A 218 -0.24 -10.48 4.78
C ALA A 218 0.59 -10.35 6.06
N HIS A 219 1.92 -10.51 5.94
CA HIS A 219 2.83 -10.39 7.07
C HIS A 219 2.82 -8.98 7.66
N VAL A 220 2.87 -7.95 6.81
CA VAL A 220 2.81 -6.54 7.22
C VAL A 220 1.41 -6.15 7.74
N ALA A 221 0.35 -6.68 7.14
CA ALA A 221 -1.04 -6.51 7.58
C ALA A 221 -1.26 -7.06 8.99
N ALA A 222 -0.51 -8.08 9.39
CA ALA A 222 -0.49 -8.60 10.77
C ALA A 222 0.39 -7.76 11.73
N ALA A 223 0.70 -6.50 11.37
CA ALA A 223 1.52 -5.56 12.13
C ALA A 223 2.99 -5.98 12.35
N ASN A 224 3.49 -6.93 11.56
CA ASN A 224 4.91 -7.29 11.60
C ASN A 224 5.72 -6.37 10.68
N ALA A 225 6.95 -6.05 11.08
CA ALA A 225 7.88 -5.37 10.19
C ALA A 225 8.39 -6.32 9.10
N PHE A 226 8.62 -5.77 7.90
CA PHE A 226 9.26 -6.50 6.82
C PHE A 226 10.20 -5.59 6.02
N THR A 227 11.46 -6.04 5.87
CA THR A 227 12.45 -5.39 4.99
C THR A 227 12.20 -5.81 3.55
N PHE A 228 11.69 -4.89 2.74
CA PHE A 228 11.26 -5.20 1.37
C PHE A 228 12.32 -4.89 0.31
N ALA A 229 13.31 -4.06 0.63
CA ALA A 229 14.40 -3.72 -0.27
C ALA A 229 15.65 -3.28 0.48
N VAL A 230 16.80 -3.42 -0.17
CA VAL A 230 18.05 -2.80 0.22
C VAL A 230 18.54 -1.92 -0.93
N VAL A 231 19.02 -0.73 -0.63
CA VAL A 231 19.57 0.20 -1.63
C VAL A 231 21.04 0.47 -1.34
N HIS A 232 21.90 0.32 -2.36
CA HIS A 232 23.33 0.64 -2.30
C HIS A 232 23.69 1.76 -3.28
N PRO A 233 24.55 2.71 -2.92
CA PRO A 233 25.20 3.59 -3.90
C PRO A 233 26.09 2.77 -4.84
N VAL A 234 26.06 3.05 -6.14
CA VAL A 234 26.99 2.44 -7.10
C VAL A 234 28.32 3.22 -7.06
N GLY A 235 29.23 2.83 -6.16
CA GLY A 235 30.61 3.34 -6.15
C GLY A 235 31.19 3.82 -4.81
N GLY A 236 31.10 3.00 -3.76
CA GLY A 236 31.90 3.15 -2.54
C GLY A 236 33.33 2.65 -2.72
#